data_AF-A0A0X3NXD7-F1
#
_entry.id   AF-A0A0X3NXD7-F1
#
_cell.length_a   1.000
_cell.length_b   1.000
_cell.length_c   1.000
_cell.angle_alpha   90.00
_cell.angle_beta   90.00
_cell.angle_gamma   90.00
#
_symmetry.space_group_name_H-M   'P 1'
#
loop_
_entity.id
_entity.type
_entity.pdbx_description
1 polymer ?
#
loop_
_entity_poly.entity_id
_entity_poly.type
_entity_poly.pdbx_seq_one_letter_code
_entity_poly.pdbx_strand_id
1 'polypeptide(L)'
;AYLRNLMDALDRPVRIPPRYVHYANKHSLFELQKNLLQRLILARPDDPIQYLIDYLKLEISHVPVIYIFGPPCSGKRTLGNYISKSLNCVHISSENVKNLEGLYAIDDSESYEPCPSPYYLAITLKKRLLQQDCETRGYVLTGFPETEEQAKALQFEGIYPDIVLVLDTQDCVLIERADGELIDPETGDTYHAIFNPASDPKIAARLERAPGTSPEEMKASLREYHHHFVALKNIYGDLMTTINTDQPLTDVFSQALCRLNRPPRTVAMWTPRVVLLGYSGCGRKTMAQMLAKKYELVSVHCGTLIRTEVLKGSKLGRAMSTYTEARLPVPDPMVIKMLKLRLTEVDCTLKGWVLYGFPRSWIQAELLDSADLEPNRIIVLNIPHSEAAVRLTGRRVDAVTGETYHLCHKPPPEGLMDQPKRIGIRPRTSDCEISTKLSRFAAQRDELMKFYGSRLSQVNADRDIPTVFESVEAAITKPLPYQTDS
;
A
#
# COMPACT_ATOMS: atom_id res chain seq x y z
N ALA A 1 -31.79 4.53 -36.93
CA ALA A 1 -30.80 3.69 -36.19
C ALA A 1 -29.79 4.54 -35.43
N TYR A 2 -29.08 5.47 -36.09
CA TYR A 2 -28.05 6.33 -35.45
C TYR A 2 -28.59 7.23 -34.33
N LEU A 3 -29.73 7.89 -34.54
CA LEU A 3 -30.37 8.75 -33.53
C LEU A 3 -30.98 7.98 -32.35
N ARG A 4 -31.44 6.73 -32.57
CA ARG A 4 -31.95 5.84 -31.52
C ARG A 4 -30.81 5.37 -30.59
N ASN A 5 -29.64 5.05 -31.17
CA ASN A 5 -28.42 4.74 -30.41
C ASN A 5 -27.88 5.97 -29.64
N LEU A 6 -28.13 7.19 -30.12
CA LEU A 6 -27.70 8.41 -29.44
C LEU A 6 -28.60 8.73 -28.23
N MET A 7 -29.91 8.48 -28.34
CA MET A 7 -30.86 8.65 -27.22
C MET A 7 -30.70 7.56 -26.15
N ASP A 8 -30.47 6.29 -26.53
CA ASP A 8 -30.13 5.20 -25.59
C ASP A 8 -28.78 5.41 -24.87
N ALA A 9 -27.89 6.25 -25.43
CA ALA A 9 -26.62 6.62 -24.81
C ALA A 9 -26.77 7.73 -23.76
N LEU A 10 -27.84 8.53 -23.83
CA LEU A 10 -28.15 9.62 -22.88
C LEU A 10 -28.90 9.13 -21.63
N ASP A 11 -29.60 7.98 -21.73
CA ASP A 11 -30.30 7.34 -20.60
C ASP A 11 -29.41 6.47 -19.70
N ARG A 12 -28.13 6.29 -20.05
CA ARG A 12 -27.18 5.60 -19.18
C ARG A 12 -26.71 6.59 -18.11
N PRO A 13 -26.66 6.21 -16.82
CA PRO A 13 -26.06 7.07 -15.80
C PRO A 13 -24.68 7.47 -16.30
N VAL A 14 -24.35 8.76 -16.24
CA VAL A 14 -23.07 9.32 -16.68
C VAL A 14 -21.95 8.64 -15.88
N ARG A 15 -21.50 7.50 -16.37
CA ARG A 15 -20.36 6.77 -15.83
C ARG A 15 -19.17 7.32 -16.56
N ILE A 16 -18.25 7.93 -15.81
CA ILE A 16 -16.91 8.29 -16.27
C ILE A 16 -16.39 7.11 -17.11
N PRO A 17 -16.15 7.29 -18.43
CA PRO A 17 -15.79 6.15 -19.26
C PRO A 17 -14.52 5.47 -18.73
N PRO A 18 -14.39 4.14 -18.88
CA PRO A 18 -13.28 3.36 -18.30
C PRO A 18 -11.89 3.92 -18.53
N ARG A 19 -11.64 4.47 -19.72
CA ARG A 19 -10.38 5.11 -20.10
C ARG A 19 -9.97 6.27 -19.19
N TYR A 20 -10.93 6.99 -18.60
CA TYR A 20 -10.64 8.14 -17.74
C TYR A 20 -10.22 7.71 -16.33
N VAL A 21 -10.54 6.49 -15.88
CA VAL A 21 -10.02 5.96 -14.61
C VAL A 21 -8.50 5.77 -14.68
N HIS A 22 -7.98 5.35 -15.84
CA HIS A 22 -6.54 5.25 -16.05
C HIS A 22 -5.87 6.62 -15.99
N TYR A 23 -6.41 7.60 -16.72
CA TYR A 23 -5.94 8.99 -16.67
C TYR A 23 -6.01 9.57 -15.25
N ALA A 24 -7.13 9.38 -14.55
CA ALA A 24 -7.32 9.87 -13.20
C ALA A 24 -6.33 9.27 -12.20
N ASN A 25 -6.00 7.98 -12.33
CA ASN A 25 -4.97 7.35 -11.50
C ASN A 25 -3.57 7.83 -11.85
N LYS A 26 -3.24 7.92 -13.15
CA LYS A 26 -1.92 8.36 -13.63
C LYS A 26 -1.57 9.77 -13.15
N HIS A 27 -2.57 10.65 -13.11
CA HIS A 27 -2.41 12.04 -12.68
C HIS A 27 -2.90 12.30 -11.25
N SER A 28 -3.11 11.24 -10.44
CA SER A 28 -3.58 11.34 -9.05
C SER A 28 -4.80 12.25 -8.84
N LEU A 29 -5.71 12.32 -9.82
CA LEU A 29 -6.83 13.27 -9.81
C LEU A 29 -7.81 13.05 -8.65
N PHE A 30 -7.97 11.80 -8.21
CA PHE A 30 -8.82 11.50 -7.05
C PHE A 30 -8.22 12.03 -5.74
N GLU A 31 -6.90 11.97 -5.62
CA GLU A 31 -6.17 12.51 -4.47
C GLU A 31 -6.20 14.03 -4.52
N LEU A 32 -5.97 14.62 -5.69
CA LEU A 32 -6.14 16.05 -5.93
C LEU A 32 -7.55 16.51 -5.52
N GLN A 33 -8.59 15.83 -5.99
CA GLN A 33 -9.98 16.14 -5.64
C GLN A 33 -10.22 16.09 -4.12
N LYS A 34 -9.74 15.02 -3.46
CA LYS A 34 -9.85 14.88 -2.01
C LYS A 34 -9.15 16.05 -1.30
N ASN A 35 -7.93 16.38 -1.71
CA ASN A 35 -7.13 17.44 -1.10
C ASN A 35 -7.78 18.82 -1.28
N LEU A 36 -8.30 19.13 -2.47
CA LEU A 36 -9.02 20.38 -2.75
C LEU A 36 -10.27 20.50 -1.86
N LEU A 37 -11.07 19.44 -1.75
CA LEU A 37 -12.25 19.41 -0.88
C LEU A 37 -11.88 19.56 0.60
N GLN A 38 -10.85 18.85 1.06
CA GLN A 38 -10.39 18.94 2.44
C GLN A 38 -9.94 20.37 2.78
N ARG A 39 -9.17 21.02 1.90
CA ARG A 39 -8.71 22.41 2.09
C ARG A 39 -9.87 23.39 2.15
N LEU A 40 -10.90 23.24 1.30
CA LEU A 40 -12.10 24.08 1.36
C LEU A 40 -12.83 23.97 2.69
N ILE A 41 -13.00 22.74 3.20
CA ILE A 41 -13.70 22.49 4.46
C ILE A 41 -12.91 23.09 5.65
N LEU A 42 -11.58 23.03 5.61
CA LEU A 42 -10.70 23.56 6.65
C LEU A 42 -10.63 25.10 6.63
N ALA A 43 -10.39 25.69 5.45
CA ALA A 43 -10.18 27.13 5.32
C ALA A 43 -11.48 27.94 5.36
N ARG A 44 -12.62 27.33 4.97
CA ARG A 44 -13.94 27.97 4.89
C ARG A 44 -13.89 29.38 4.27
N PRO A 45 -13.28 29.54 3.08
CA PRO A 45 -13.14 30.84 2.44
C PRO A 45 -14.49 31.40 1.99
N ASP A 46 -14.63 32.72 1.96
CA ASP A 46 -15.83 33.40 1.45
C ASP A 46 -16.07 33.12 -0.04
N ASP A 47 -14.99 33.03 -0.84
CA ASP A 47 -15.02 32.58 -2.24
C ASP A 47 -14.24 31.27 -2.41
N PRO A 48 -14.93 30.11 -2.45
CA PRO A 48 -14.28 28.81 -2.56
C PRO A 48 -13.61 28.59 -3.93
N ILE A 49 -14.13 29.15 -5.02
CA ILE A 49 -13.58 28.90 -6.35
C ILE A 49 -12.28 29.64 -6.52
N GLN A 50 -12.25 30.92 -6.15
CA GLN A 50 -11.03 31.73 -6.22
C GLN A 50 -9.94 31.16 -5.32
N TYR A 51 -10.29 30.71 -4.12
CA TYR A 51 -9.37 30.03 -3.20
C TYR A 51 -8.75 28.77 -3.84
N LEU A 52 -9.54 27.92 -4.50
CA LEU A 52 -9.01 26.74 -5.18
C LEU A 52 -8.11 27.09 -6.36
N ILE A 53 -8.46 28.12 -7.14
CA ILE A 53 -7.64 28.57 -8.27
C ILE A 53 -6.27 29.03 -7.76
N ASP A 54 -6.24 29.85 -6.70
CA ASP A 54 -4.99 30.35 -6.16
C ASP A 54 -4.19 29.23 -5.48
N TYR A 55 -4.86 28.30 -4.82
CA TYR A 55 -4.23 27.08 -4.31
C TYR A 55 -3.58 26.22 -5.40
N LEU A 56 -4.24 26.05 -6.54
CA LEU A 56 -3.70 25.28 -7.68
C LEU A 56 -2.55 26.00 -8.41
N LYS A 57 -2.47 27.33 -8.32
CA LYS A 57 -1.35 28.12 -8.87
C LYS A 57 -0.10 28.06 -7.99
N LEU A 58 -0.27 27.86 -6.69
CA LEU A 58 0.85 27.53 -5.82
C LEU A 58 1.31 26.14 -6.28
N GLU A 59 2.50 26.02 -6.87
CA GLU A 59 3.13 24.74 -7.21
C GLU A 59 3.50 23.98 -5.92
N ILE A 60 2.48 23.54 -5.17
CA ILE A 60 2.64 22.95 -3.85
C ILE A 60 3.01 21.48 -4.05
N SER A 61 4.29 21.17 -3.82
CA SER A 61 4.71 19.81 -3.46
C SER A 61 3.96 19.39 -2.19
N HIS A 62 3.40 18.17 -2.16
CA HIS A 62 2.68 17.66 -0.99
C HIS A 62 3.48 17.88 0.29
N VAL A 63 2.99 18.75 1.17
CA VAL A 63 3.69 19.15 2.40
C VAL A 63 3.40 18.14 3.50
N PRO A 64 4.39 17.36 3.98
CA PRO A 64 4.11 16.26 4.90
C PRO A 64 3.75 16.77 6.30
N VAL A 65 2.63 16.27 6.85
CA VAL A 65 2.28 16.43 8.28
C VAL A 65 2.35 15.09 8.99
N ILE A 66 3.38 14.90 9.81
CA ILE A 66 3.71 13.59 10.41
C ILE A 66 3.67 13.69 11.93
N TYR A 67 2.93 12.80 12.59
CA TYR A 67 2.99 12.67 14.05
C TYR A 67 3.79 11.43 14.45
N ILE A 68 4.59 11.54 15.51
CA ILE A 68 5.32 10.40 16.08
C ILE A 68 4.92 10.23 17.53
N PHE A 69 4.25 9.11 17.79
CA PHE A 69 3.89 8.61 19.10
C PHE A 69 4.78 7.44 19.50
N GLY A 70 4.78 7.14 20.79
CA GLY A 70 5.60 6.11 21.38
C GLY A 70 5.74 6.35 22.88
N PRO A 71 6.05 5.32 23.66
CA PRO A 71 6.32 5.46 25.08
C PRO A 71 7.59 6.29 25.33
N PRO A 72 7.84 6.76 26.57
CA PRO A 72 9.13 7.36 26.95
C PRO A 72 10.30 6.43 26.59
N CYS A 73 11.49 6.99 26.30
CA CYS A 73 12.72 6.26 25.92
C CYS A 73 12.63 5.39 24.63
N SER A 74 11.57 5.51 23.84
CA SER A 74 11.43 4.78 22.55
C SER A 74 12.23 5.38 21.38
N GLY A 75 12.87 6.53 21.56
CA GLY A 75 13.65 7.19 20.49
C GLY A 75 12.82 8.10 19.56
N LYS A 76 11.63 8.57 20.01
CA LYS A 76 10.76 9.50 19.26
C LYS A 76 11.51 10.72 18.69
N ARG A 77 12.34 11.36 19.52
CA ARG A 77 13.13 12.55 19.15
C ARG A 77 14.16 12.21 18.07
N THR A 78 14.89 11.11 18.25
CA THR A 78 15.88 10.62 17.28
C THR A 78 15.25 10.33 15.92
N LEU A 79 14.11 9.64 15.91
CA LEU A 79 13.37 9.37 14.68
C LEU A 79 12.83 10.66 14.04
N GLY A 80 12.28 11.58 14.85
CA GLY A 80 11.80 12.87 14.38
C GLY A 80 12.88 13.71 13.72
N ASN A 81 14.06 13.81 14.36
CA ASN A 81 15.24 14.48 13.81
C ASN A 81 15.71 13.84 12.49
N TYR A 82 15.73 12.51 12.43
CA TYR A 82 16.13 11.78 11.23
C TYR A 82 15.16 12.04 10.06
N ILE A 83 13.84 11.95 10.31
CA ILE A 83 12.80 12.21 9.30
C ILE A 83 12.85 13.68 8.86
N SER A 84 12.99 14.61 9.81
CA SER A 84 13.11 16.05 9.53
C SER A 84 14.25 16.36 8.57
N LYS A 85 15.43 15.77 8.80
CA LYS A 85 16.59 15.89 7.89
C LYS A 85 16.34 15.22 6.55
N SER A 86 15.75 14.03 6.54
CA SER A 86 15.55 13.23 5.32
C SER A 86 14.51 13.83 4.37
N LEU A 87 13.41 14.38 4.92
CA LEU A 87 12.32 14.99 4.16
C LEU A 87 12.41 16.52 4.08
N ASN A 88 13.46 17.12 4.67
CA ASN A 88 13.64 18.57 4.80
C ASN A 88 12.40 19.27 5.39
N CYS A 89 11.83 18.74 6.47
CA CYS A 89 10.66 19.31 7.16
C CYS A 89 11.02 19.81 8.57
N VAL A 90 10.17 20.64 9.17
CA VAL A 90 10.41 21.23 10.50
C VAL A 90 10.14 20.21 11.60
N HIS A 91 11.05 20.01 12.54
CA HIS A 91 10.82 19.18 13.71
C HIS A 91 10.26 19.99 14.88
N ILE A 92 9.11 19.57 15.42
CA ILE A 92 8.46 20.18 16.58
C ILE A 92 8.32 19.09 17.66
N SER A 93 9.09 19.23 18.74
CA SER A 93 9.00 18.36 19.92
C SER A 93 7.96 18.86 20.91
N SER A 94 7.47 17.98 21.80
CA SER A 94 6.59 18.38 22.90
C SER A 94 7.24 19.41 23.84
N GLU A 95 8.56 19.36 24.03
CA GLU A 95 9.34 20.39 24.74
C GLU A 95 9.25 21.75 24.06
N ASN A 96 9.38 21.80 22.72
CA ASN A 96 9.24 23.04 21.97
C ASN A 96 7.81 23.60 22.09
N VAL A 97 6.78 22.73 22.09
CA VAL A 97 5.39 23.15 22.31
C VAL A 97 5.19 23.73 23.71
N LYS A 98 5.77 23.11 24.75
CA LYS A 98 5.74 23.62 26.12
C LYS A 98 6.52 24.93 26.27
N ASN A 99 7.63 25.10 25.55
CA ASN A 99 8.38 26.36 25.54
C ASN A 99 7.63 27.49 24.82
N LEU A 100 6.82 27.18 23.81
CA LEU A 100 5.93 28.16 23.16
C LEU A 100 4.87 28.69 24.15
N GLU A 101 4.45 27.87 25.11
CA GLU A 101 3.56 28.28 26.20
C GLU A 101 4.13 29.45 27.01
N GLY A 102 5.43 29.41 27.34
CA GLY A 102 6.08 30.45 28.13
C GLY A 102 6.35 31.77 27.38
N LEU A 103 6.46 31.72 26.05
CA LEU A 103 6.74 32.89 25.22
C LEU A 103 5.49 33.73 24.91
N TYR A 104 4.31 33.10 24.82
CA TYR A 104 3.04 33.76 24.47
C TYR A 104 2.15 34.07 25.68
N ALA A 105 2.53 33.66 26.89
CA ALA A 105 1.83 33.99 28.15
C ALA A 105 2.02 35.44 28.60
N ILE A 106 2.77 36.27 27.87
CA ILE A 106 3.21 37.60 28.32
C ILE A 106 2.29 38.74 27.83
N ASP A 107 1.40 38.51 26.85
CA ASP A 107 0.63 39.60 26.23
C ASP A 107 -0.77 39.87 26.82
N ASP A 108 -1.29 39.02 27.71
CA ASP A 108 -2.58 39.29 28.36
C ASP A 108 -2.37 39.79 29.80
N SER A 109 -2.54 41.10 29.95
CA SER A 109 -2.62 41.80 31.23
C SER A 109 -3.74 41.25 32.13
N GLU A 110 -3.42 41.16 33.42
CA GLU A 110 -4.31 40.89 34.58
C GLU A 110 -4.51 39.41 34.98
N SER A 111 -3.61 38.98 35.87
CA SER A 111 -3.89 38.12 37.04
C SER A 111 -4.78 36.89 36.84
N TYR A 112 -4.24 35.83 36.23
CA TYR A 112 -4.62 34.46 36.55
C TYR A 112 -3.41 33.54 36.38
N GLU A 113 -3.22 32.58 37.29
CA GLU A 113 -2.20 31.54 37.17
C GLU A 113 -2.34 30.84 35.79
N PRO A 114 -1.24 30.65 35.03
CA PRO A 114 -1.32 30.07 33.70
C PRO A 114 -1.58 28.57 33.81
N CYS A 115 -2.85 28.17 33.82
CA CYS A 115 -3.24 26.81 33.47
C CYS A 115 -3.56 26.81 31.97
N PRO A 116 -2.66 26.33 31.10
CA PRO A 116 -2.93 26.28 29.67
C PRO A 116 -4.08 25.30 29.41
N SER A 117 -5.24 25.80 29.00
CA SER A 117 -6.27 24.92 28.46
C SER A 117 -5.71 24.21 27.21
N PRO A 118 -6.06 22.93 26.95
CA PRO A 118 -5.64 22.23 25.73
C PRO A 118 -5.93 23.02 24.43
N TYR A 119 -6.96 23.87 24.44
CA TYR A 119 -7.32 24.79 23.36
C TYR A 119 -6.30 25.91 23.15
N TYR A 120 -5.80 26.51 24.23
CA TYR A 120 -4.79 27.56 24.13
C TYR A 120 -3.51 27.04 23.47
N LEU A 121 -3.06 25.84 23.85
CA LEU A 121 -1.91 25.18 23.20
C LEU A 121 -2.16 24.91 21.72
N ALA A 122 -3.36 24.46 21.34
CA ALA A 122 -3.71 24.24 19.95
C ALA A 122 -3.67 25.53 19.12
N ILE A 123 -4.14 26.65 19.66
CA ILE A 123 -4.10 27.97 19.01
C ILE A 123 -2.65 28.45 18.85
N THR A 124 -1.83 28.34 19.90
CA THR A 124 -0.42 28.74 19.86
C THR A 124 0.35 27.89 18.87
N LEU A 125 0.10 26.58 18.84
CA LEU A 125 0.69 25.69 17.85
C LEU A 125 0.24 26.08 16.43
N LYS A 126 -1.03 26.39 16.20
CA LYS A 126 -1.53 26.87 14.91
C LYS A 126 -0.77 28.10 14.42
N LYS A 127 -0.53 29.09 15.29
CA LYS A 127 0.28 30.27 14.95
C LYS A 127 1.71 29.89 14.53
N ARG A 128 2.34 28.93 15.21
CA ARG A 128 3.67 28.42 14.83
C ARG A 128 3.65 27.70 13.48
N LEU A 129 2.60 26.93 13.22
CA LEU A 129 2.44 26.14 11.99
C LEU A 129 2.11 26.99 10.76
N LEU A 130 1.54 28.18 10.94
CA LEU A 130 1.28 29.17 9.89
C LEU A 130 2.54 29.96 9.46
N GLN A 131 3.69 29.72 10.09
CA GLN A 131 4.94 30.34 9.65
C GLN A 131 5.39 29.73 8.31
N GLN A 132 6.05 30.56 7.49
CA GLN A 132 6.41 30.22 6.11
C GLN A 132 7.28 28.95 6.00
N ASP A 133 8.06 28.63 7.03
CA ASP A 133 8.89 27.43 7.07
C ASP A 133 8.05 26.14 7.16
N CYS A 134 7.04 26.12 8.03
CA CYS A 134 6.11 25.01 8.20
C CYS A 134 5.14 24.88 7.03
N GLU A 135 4.65 26.00 6.48
CA GLU A 135 3.73 25.97 5.33
C GLU A 135 4.38 25.42 4.06
N THR A 136 5.66 25.71 3.83
CA THR A 136 6.37 25.30 2.61
C THR A 136 7.00 23.91 2.72
N ARG A 137 7.55 23.56 3.89
CA ARG A 137 8.33 22.33 4.09
C ARG A 137 7.61 21.24 4.88
N GLY A 138 6.55 21.60 5.61
CA GLY A 138 5.82 20.68 6.47
C GLY A 138 6.50 20.47 7.79
N TYR A 139 5.94 19.57 8.60
CA TYR A 139 6.41 19.38 9.96
C TYR A 139 6.21 17.96 10.49
N VAL A 140 7.11 17.60 11.41
CA VAL A 140 7.05 16.39 12.21
C VAL A 140 6.79 16.79 13.65
N LEU A 141 5.65 16.37 14.19
CA LEU A 141 5.27 16.59 15.57
C LEU A 141 5.58 15.35 16.41
N THR A 142 6.48 15.46 17.38
CA THR A 142 6.90 14.30 18.20
C THR A 142 6.47 14.45 19.64
N GLY A 143 5.77 13.43 20.16
CA GLY A 143 5.37 13.40 21.57
C GLY A 143 4.22 14.33 21.94
N PHE A 144 3.52 14.91 20.96
CA PHE A 144 2.29 15.70 21.17
C PHE A 144 1.29 15.35 20.06
N PRO A 145 -0.03 15.29 20.32
CA PRO A 145 -0.71 15.40 21.61
C PRO A 145 -0.41 14.21 22.55
N GLU A 146 -0.41 14.45 23.86
CA GLU A 146 -0.23 13.43 24.91
C GLU A 146 -1.57 12.90 25.44
N THR A 147 -2.64 13.71 25.39
CA THR A 147 -3.97 13.36 25.93
C THR A 147 -5.10 13.47 24.89
N GLU A 148 -6.26 12.87 25.20
CA GLU A 148 -7.46 12.94 24.37
C GLU A 148 -7.94 14.38 24.16
N GLU A 149 -7.89 15.20 25.21
CA GLU A 149 -8.33 16.60 25.18
C GLU A 149 -7.45 17.44 24.26
N GLN A 150 -6.14 17.26 24.32
CA GLN A 150 -5.19 17.92 23.41
C GLN A 150 -5.43 17.49 21.96
N ALA A 151 -5.67 16.20 21.71
CA ALA A 151 -5.98 15.70 20.37
C ALA A 151 -7.26 16.33 19.82
N LYS A 152 -8.33 16.40 20.62
CA LYS A 152 -9.59 17.06 20.22
C LYS A 152 -9.41 18.56 19.97
N ALA A 153 -8.63 19.25 20.78
CA ALA A 153 -8.34 20.66 20.60
C ALA A 153 -7.59 20.94 19.28
N LEU A 154 -6.60 20.11 18.93
CA LEU A 154 -5.91 20.19 17.64
C LEU A 154 -6.86 19.99 16.46
N GLN A 155 -7.74 19.00 16.55
CA GLN A 155 -8.74 18.74 15.51
C GLN A 155 -9.71 19.91 15.35
N PHE A 156 -10.18 20.48 16.46
CA PHE A 156 -11.05 21.66 16.43
C PHE A 156 -10.39 22.84 15.70
N GLU A 157 -9.09 23.04 15.92
CA GLU A 157 -8.30 24.08 15.26
C GLU A 157 -7.93 23.78 13.81
N GLY A 158 -8.28 22.59 13.30
CA GLY A 158 -8.02 22.17 11.92
C GLY A 158 -6.63 21.55 11.71
N ILE A 159 -5.94 21.15 12.78
CA ILE A 159 -4.60 20.57 12.73
C ILE A 159 -4.73 19.05 12.71
N TYR A 160 -4.45 18.43 11.56
CA TYR A 160 -4.57 17.00 11.33
C TYR A 160 -3.29 16.41 10.74
N PRO A 161 -2.83 15.24 11.22
CA PRO A 161 -1.74 14.52 10.59
C PRO A 161 -2.19 13.80 9.31
N ASP A 162 -1.26 13.68 8.35
CA ASP A 162 -1.43 12.78 7.20
C ASP A 162 -1.12 11.34 7.61
N ILE A 163 -0.10 11.16 8.45
CA ILE A 163 0.39 9.86 8.93
C ILE A 163 0.77 9.97 10.41
N VAL A 164 0.44 8.94 11.19
CA VAL A 164 0.89 8.78 12.57
C VAL A 164 1.80 7.56 12.67
N LEU A 165 3.05 7.75 13.09
CA LEU A 165 3.99 6.67 13.38
C LEU A 165 3.94 6.36 14.87
N VAL A 166 3.81 5.09 15.23
CA VAL A 166 3.81 4.64 16.63
C VAL A 166 5.02 3.74 16.85
N LEU A 167 5.91 4.15 17.73
CA LEU A 167 7.04 3.34 18.19
C LEU A 167 6.54 2.34 19.23
N ASP A 168 6.69 1.05 18.93
CA ASP A 168 6.27 -0.06 19.79
C ASP A 168 7.49 -0.82 20.30
N THR A 169 7.53 -1.05 21.60
CA THR A 169 8.71 -1.54 22.34
C THR A 169 8.24 -2.08 23.68
N GLN A 170 8.85 -3.17 24.15
CA GLN A 170 8.48 -3.75 25.44
C GLN A 170 8.89 -2.83 26.61
N ASP A 171 8.00 -2.68 27.59
CA ASP A 171 8.22 -1.83 28.77
C ASP A 171 9.53 -2.18 29.53
N CYS A 172 9.88 -3.46 29.62
CA CYS A 172 11.13 -3.89 30.26
C CYS A 172 12.37 -3.32 29.55
N VAL A 173 12.39 -3.34 28.21
CA VAL A 173 13.47 -2.81 27.39
C VAL A 173 13.56 -1.28 27.54
N LEU A 174 12.42 -0.60 27.64
CA LEU A 174 12.38 0.86 27.83
C LEU A 174 12.93 1.29 29.19
N ILE A 175 12.64 0.52 30.24
CA ILE A 175 13.19 0.77 31.58
C ILE A 175 14.71 0.60 31.59
N GLU A 176 15.23 -0.42 30.90
CA GLU A 176 16.68 -0.62 30.75
C GLU A 176 17.33 0.50 29.92
N ARG A 177 16.67 0.94 28.84
CA ARG A 177 17.14 2.07 28.00
C ARG A 177 17.20 3.38 28.78
N ALA A 178 16.24 3.61 29.68
CA ALA A 178 16.23 4.81 30.52
C ALA A 178 17.46 4.89 31.43
N ASP A 179 17.88 3.77 32.01
CA ASP A 179 19.04 3.72 32.92
C ASP A 179 20.35 4.15 32.23
N GLY A 180 20.46 3.88 30.92
CA GLY A 180 21.59 4.21 30.05
C GLY A 180 21.41 5.47 29.19
N GLU A 181 20.33 6.24 29.37
CA GLU A 181 20.05 7.45 28.60
C GLU A 181 20.90 8.64 29.08
N LEU A 182 21.54 9.28 28.12
CA LEU A 182 22.44 10.41 28.29
C LEU A 182 21.92 11.60 27.49
N ILE A 183 22.08 12.81 28.00
CA ILE A 183 21.69 14.06 27.32
C ILE A 183 22.91 14.94 27.19
N ASP A 184 23.06 15.57 26.03
CA ASP A 184 23.99 16.67 25.84
C ASP A 184 23.35 17.97 26.36
N PRO A 185 23.89 18.60 27.42
CA PRO A 185 23.28 19.79 28.03
C PRO A 185 23.30 21.03 27.11
N GLU A 186 24.15 21.06 26.07
CA GLU A 186 24.21 22.19 25.15
C GLU A 186 23.22 22.08 23.98
N THR A 187 23.05 20.88 23.44
CA THR A 187 22.18 20.64 22.27
C THR A 187 20.81 20.07 22.64
N GLY A 188 20.70 19.52 23.85
CA GLY A 188 19.56 18.73 24.30
C GLY A 188 19.40 17.39 23.59
N ASP A 189 20.37 16.95 22.78
CA ASP A 189 20.28 15.69 22.04
C ASP A 189 20.47 14.49 22.97
N THR A 190 19.70 13.42 22.71
CA THR A 190 19.71 12.19 23.52
C THR A 190 20.62 11.12 22.92
N TYR A 191 21.44 10.51 23.78
CA TYR A 191 22.43 9.49 23.46
C TYR A 191 22.24 8.27 24.37
N HIS A 192 22.77 7.14 23.95
CA HIS A 192 22.76 5.92 24.76
C HIS A 192 24.07 5.16 24.53
N ALA A 193 24.73 4.73 25.61
CA ALA A 193 26.06 4.11 25.55
C ALA A 193 26.16 2.94 24.55
N ILE A 194 25.10 2.12 24.48
CA ILE A 194 25.02 0.93 23.61
C ILE A 194 24.32 1.21 22.27
N PHE A 195 23.15 1.84 22.28
CA PHE A 195 22.28 1.91 21.10
C PHE A 195 22.47 3.17 20.23
N ASN A 196 22.99 4.26 20.79
CA ASN A 196 23.25 5.52 20.08
C ASN A 196 24.45 6.27 20.70
N PRO A 197 25.68 5.74 20.55
CA PRO A 197 26.87 6.37 21.12
C PRO A 197 27.22 7.67 20.38
N ALA A 198 27.68 8.68 21.11
CA ALA A 198 28.20 9.91 20.51
C ALA A 198 29.44 9.60 19.66
N SER A 199 29.37 9.92 18.36
CA SER A 199 30.48 9.69 17.43
C SER A 199 31.65 10.64 17.68
N ASP A 200 31.37 11.84 18.18
CA ASP A 200 32.39 12.84 18.48
C ASP A 200 32.87 12.73 19.94
N PRO A 201 34.19 12.66 20.18
CA PRO A 201 34.75 12.49 21.53
C PRO A 201 34.51 13.72 22.43
N LYS A 202 34.30 14.90 21.85
CA LYS A 202 33.96 16.13 22.59
C LYS A 202 32.53 16.09 23.14
N ILE A 203 31.59 15.54 22.36
CA ILE A 203 30.20 15.37 22.78
C ILE A 203 30.16 14.28 23.86
N ALA A 204 30.84 13.16 23.65
CA ALA A 204 30.90 12.05 24.61
C ALA A 204 31.38 12.47 26.01
N ALA A 205 32.31 13.44 26.10
CA ALA A 205 32.87 13.91 27.37
C ALA A 205 31.93 14.83 28.19
N ARG A 206 30.91 15.42 27.57
CA ARG A 206 29.97 16.36 28.22
C ARG A 206 28.57 15.78 28.44
N LEU A 207 28.37 14.51 28.12
CA LEU A 207 27.09 13.84 28.29
C LEU A 207 26.77 13.65 29.77
N GLU A 208 25.56 14.03 30.16
CA GLU A 208 25.04 13.87 31.52
C GLU A 208 23.88 12.89 31.56
N ARG A 209 23.57 12.35 32.74
CA ARG A 209 22.45 11.42 32.91
C ARG A 209 21.14 12.21 32.85
N ALA A 210 20.18 11.74 32.05
CA ALA A 210 18.89 12.41 31.92
C ALA A 210 18.13 12.43 33.28
N PRO A 211 17.41 13.52 33.60
CA PRO A 211 16.52 13.56 34.76
C PRO A 211 15.31 12.63 34.57
N GLY A 212 14.86 11.94 35.63
CA GLY A 212 13.69 11.03 35.58
C GLY A 212 13.99 9.61 35.09
N THR A 213 15.26 9.19 35.08
CA THR A 213 15.71 7.86 34.62
C THR A 213 15.58 6.76 35.67
N SER A 214 15.00 7.05 36.85
CA SER A 214 14.79 6.00 37.84
C SER A 214 13.77 4.96 37.35
N PRO A 215 14.01 3.66 37.61
CA PRO A 215 13.13 2.61 37.09
C PRO A 215 11.71 2.66 37.67
N GLU A 216 11.50 3.31 38.81
CA GLU A 216 10.17 3.51 39.43
C GLU A 216 9.40 4.66 38.76
N GLU A 217 10.05 5.80 38.53
CA GLU A 217 9.45 6.93 37.80
C GLU A 217 9.13 6.52 36.36
N MET A 218 10.03 5.80 35.69
CA MET A 218 9.81 5.30 34.33
C MET A 218 8.59 4.38 34.25
N LYS A 219 8.41 3.48 35.23
CA LYS A 219 7.21 2.62 35.32
C LYS A 219 5.93 3.43 35.54
N ALA A 220 5.99 4.56 36.22
CA ALA A 220 4.84 5.45 36.41
C ALA A 220 4.49 6.15 35.08
N SER A 221 5.49 6.73 34.41
CA SER A 221 5.31 7.40 33.10
C SER A 221 4.82 6.44 32.01
N LEU A 222 5.28 5.20 32.00
CA LEU A 222 4.79 4.17 31.06
C LEU A 222 3.31 3.85 31.30
N ARG A 223 2.88 3.73 32.57
CA ARG A 223 1.48 3.51 32.91
C ARG A 223 0.57 4.64 32.48
N GLU A 224 1.00 5.87 32.72
CA GLU A 224 0.27 7.08 32.30
C GLU A 224 0.18 7.17 30.77
N TYR A 225 1.29 6.94 30.07
CA TYR A 225 1.31 6.87 28.62
C TYR A 225 0.32 5.83 28.08
N HIS A 226 0.38 4.58 28.58
CA HIS A 226 -0.51 3.52 28.11
C HIS A 226 -1.99 3.84 28.38
N HIS A 227 -2.29 4.51 29.49
CA HIS A 227 -3.65 4.96 29.79
C HIS A 227 -4.17 5.96 28.75
N HIS A 228 -3.43 7.03 28.47
CA HIS A 228 -3.86 8.05 27.50
C HIS A 228 -3.78 7.56 26.04
N PHE A 229 -2.83 6.68 25.73
CA PHE A 229 -2.61 6.19 24.38
C PHE A 229 -3.82 5.40 23.82
N VAL A 230 -4.61 4.75 24.69
CA VAL A 230 -5.85 4.07 24.29
C VAL A 230 -6.82 5.05 23.61
N ALA A 231 -6.98 6.25 24.16
CA ALA A 231 -7.85 7.27 23.59
C ALA A 231 -7.28 7.82 22.27
N LEU A 232 -5.97 8.08 22.21
CA LEU A 232 -5.31 8.52 20.97
C LEU A 232 -5.43 7.48 19.85
N LYS A 233 -5.35 6.18 20.18
CA LYS A 233 -5.55 5.08 19.24
C LYS A 233 -6.97 5.06 18.67
N ASN A 234 -7.97 5.42 19.45
CA ASN A 234 -9.35 5.54 18.95
C ASN A 234 -9.51 6.74 18.01
N ILE A 235 -8.81 7.85 18.26
CA ILE A 235 -8.89 9.06 17.45
C ILE A 235 -8.13 8.93 16.12
N TYR A 236 -6.90 8.43 16.16
CA TYR A 236 -6.00 8.40 14.98
C TYR A 236 -5.80 7.01 14.39
N GLY A 237 -6.54 5.98 14.86
CA GLY A 237 -6.30 4.58 14.54
C GLY A 237 -6.15 4.26 13.05
N ASP A 238 -6.97 4.90 12.20
CA ASP A 238 -6.93 4.69 10.74
C ASP A 238 -5.65 5.23 10.07
N LEU A 239 -4.98 6.19 10.71
CA LEU A 239 -3.76 6.84 10.23
C LEU A 239 -2.49 6.24 10.86
N MET A 240 -2.64 5.42 11.90
CA MET A 240 -1.52 4.87 12.66
C MET A 240 -0.77 3.78 11.89
N THR A 241 0.55 3.80 12.01
CA THR A 241 1.43 2.72 11.59
C THR A 241 2.42 2.41 12.71
N THR A 242 2.35 1.19 13.22
CA THR A 242 3.23 0.71 14.28
C THR A 242 4.57 0.24 13.71
N ILE A 243 5.66 0.65 14.35
CA ILE A 243 7.03 0.25 14.02
C ILE A 243 7.65 -0.35 15.28
N ASN A 244 8.11 -1.59 15.17
CA ASN A 244 8.85 -2.24 16.25
C ASN A 244 10.22 -1.54 16.41
N THR A 245 10.61 -1.18 17.63
CA THR A 245 11.94 -0.59 17.90
C THR A 245 12.93 -1.54 18.57
N ASP A 246 12.55 -2.81 18.77
CA ASP A 246 13.45 -3.90 19.18
C ASP A 246 14.26 -4.43 17.99
N GLN A 247 14.75 -3.53 17.15
CA GLN A 247 15.53 -3.80 15.95
C GLN A 247 16.56 -2.68 15.71
N PRO A 248 17.61 -2.89 14.90
CA PRO A 248 18.60 -1.86 14.61
C PRO A 248 17.98 -0.54 14.12
N LEU A 249 18.56 0.60 14.51
CA LEU A 249 18.05 1.93 14.15
C LEU A 249 17.92 2.13 12.63
N THR A 250 18.85 1.56 11.85
CA THR A 250 18.80 1.58 10.38
C THR A 250 17.52 0.95 9.84
N ASP A 251 17.06 -0.14 10.46
CA ASP A 251 15.86 -0.85 10.04
C ASP A 251 14.61 -0.08 10.45
N VAL A 252 14.59 0.49 11.66
CA VAL A 252 13.51 1.39 12.13
C VAL A 252 13.36 2.58 11.17
N PHE A 253 14.48 3.24 10.84
CA PHE A 253 14.51 4.37 9.91
C PHE A 253 14.05 3.99 8.50
N SER A 254 14.52 2.86 7.98
CA SER A 254 14.10 2.38 6.66
C SER A 254 12.60 2.06 6.61
N GLN A 255 12.04 1.48 7.68
CA GLN A 255 10.61 1.17 7.77
C GLN A 255 9.77 2.44 7.86
N ALA A 256 10.20 3.43 8.66
CA ALA A 256 9.55 4.72 8.75
C ALA A 256 9.55 5.45 7.40
N LEU A 257 10.71 5.59 6.75
CA LEU A 257 10.82 6.21 5.43
C LEU A 257 10.03 5.45 4.37
N CYS A 258 10.07 4.11 4.38
CA CYS A 258 9.26 3.30 3.46
C CYS A 258 7.77 3.54 3.67
N ARG A 259 7.31 3.77 4.91
CA ARG A 259 5.91 4.10 5.17
C ARG A 259 5.54 5.50 4.71
N LEU A 260 6.40 6.48 4.95
CA LEU A 260 6.18 7.88 4.57
C LEU A 260 6.22 8.08 3.05
N ASN A 261 7.09 7.33 2.37
CA ASN A 261 7.20 7.35 0.90
C ASN A 261 6.15 6.46 0.20
N ARG A 262 5.21 5.85 0.93
CA ARG A 262 4.07 5.14 0.32
C ARG A 262 2.94 6.14 0.08
N PRO A 263 2.24 6.06 -1.07
CA PRO A 263 1.06 6.88 -1.30
C PRO A 263 0.04 6.62 -0.18
N PRO A 264 -0.66 7.67 0.32
CA PRO A 264 -1.70 7.49 1.30
C PRO A 264 -2.76 6.53 0.76
N ARG A 265 -3.39 5.74 1.64
CA ARG A 265 -4.53 4.92 1.27
C ARG A 265 -5.65 5.86 0.81
N THR A 266 -5.83 5.98 -0.51
CA THR A 266 -6.94 6.73 -1.07
C THR A 266 -8.21 5.89 -0.90
N VAL A 267 -9.27 6.52 -0.38
CA VAL A 267 -10.62 5.95 -0.33
C VAL A 267 -11.23 5.87 -1.75
N ALA A 268 -10.59 6.51 -2.72
CA ALA A 268 -10.99 6.48 -4.11
C ALA A 268 -10.97 5.06 -4.69
N MET A 269 -11.91 4.78 -5.58
CA MET A 269 -12.18 3.50 -6.24
C MET A 269 -10.95 2.96 -7.00
N TRP A 270 -9.98 2.41 -6.29
CA TRP A 270 -8.88 1.70 -6.91
C TRP A 270 -9.36 0.30 -7.25
N THR A 271 -9.94 0.17 -8.45
CA THR A 271 -10.40 -1.12 -8.93
C THR A 271 -9.20 -2.05 -9.11
N PRO A 272 -9.16 -3.22 -8.44
CA PRO A 272 -7.99 -4.08 -8.48
C PRO A 272 -7.75 -4.59 -9.90
N ARG A 273 -6.54 -4.39 -10.42
CA ARG A 273 -6.08 -4.84 -11.73
C ARG A 273 -4.89 -5.77 -11.50
N VAL A 274 -5.22 -7.02 -11.21
CA VAL A 274 -4.27 -8.02 -10.72
C VAL A 274 -3.79 -8.90 -11.86
N VAL A 275 -2.49 -9.12 -11.96
CA VAL A 275 -1.88 -10.12 -12.85
C VAL A 275 -1.25 -11.21 -11.99
N LEU A 276 -1.65 -12.46 -12.26
CA LEU A 276 -1.07 -13.65 -11.60
C LEU A 276 -0.07 -14.36 -12.54
N LEU A 277 1.20 -14.32 -12.14
CA LEU A 277 2.32 -14.95 -12.82
C LEU A 277 2.77 -16.23 -12.09
N GLY A 278 3.58 -17.04 -12.77
CA GLY A 278 4.15 -18.28 -12.22
C GLY A 278 4.03 -19.45 -13.18
N TYR A 279 4.62 -20.59 -12.78
CA TYR A 279 4.65 -21.80 -13.57
C TYR A 279 3.24 -22.34 -13.93
N SER A 280 3.17 -23.18 -14.96
CA SER A 280 1.97 -23.99 -15.14
C SER A 280 1.86 -24.98 -13.97
N GLY A 281 0.72 -25.04 -13.29
CA GLY A 281 0.53 -25.90 -12.12
C GLY A 281 0.62 -25.19 -10.76
N CYS A 282 1.05 -23.93 -10.69
CA CYS A 282 1.17 -23.21 -9.41
C CYS A 282 -0.14 -22.70 -8.78
N GLY A 283 -1.30 -23.08 -9.30
CA GLY A 283 -2.59 -22.69 -8.69
C GLY A 283 -3.15 -21.32 -9.09
N ARG A 284 -2.58 -20.64 -10.10
CA ARG A 284 -3.09 -19.33 -10.62
C ARG A 284 -4.60 -19.29 -10.84
N LYS A 285 -5.17 -20.33 -11.46
CA LYS A 285 -6.63 -20.42 -11.71
C LYS A 285 -7.40 -20.40 -10.40
N THR A 286 -6.99 -21.22 -9.42
CA THR A 286 -7.63 -21.31 -8.12
C THR A 286 -7.58 -19.97 -7.39
N MET A 287 -6.41 -19.32 -7.35
CA MET A 287 -6.25 -18.00 -6.74
C MET A 287 -7.11 -16.94 -7.44
N ALA A 288 -7.11 -16.90 -8.78
CA ALA A 288 -7.95 -15.97 -9.54
C ALA A 288 -9.45 -16.15 -9.25
N GLN A 289 -9.92 -17.40 -9.11
CA GLN A 289 -11.31 -17.70 -8.79
C GLN A 289 -11.67 -17.32 -7.35
N MET A 290 -10.78 -17.56 -6.39
CA MET A 290 -10.99 -17.17 -4.99
C MET A 290 -11.04 -15.64 -4.85
N LEU A 291 -10.14 -14.92 -5.54
CA LEU A 291 -10.14 -13.46 -5.59
C LEU A 291 -11.41 -12.90 -6.24
N ALA A 292 -11.80 -13.46 -7.38
CA ALA A 292 -13.03 -13.09 -8.07
C ALA A 292 -14.27 -13.30 -7.19
N LYS A 293 -14.30 -14.37 -6.40
CA LYS A 293 -15.42 -14.66 -5.50
C LYS A 293 -15.44 -13.73 -4.29
N LYS A 294 -14.29 -13.45 -3.66
CA LYS A 294 -14.22 -12.66 -2.42
C LYS A 294 -14.39 -11.15 -2.65
N TYR A 295 -13.82 -10.62 -3.74
CA TYR A 295 -13.82 -9.18 -4.04
C TYR A 295 -14.63 -8.82 -5.29
N GLU A 296 -15.44 -9.75 -5.78
CA GLU A 296 -16.25 -9.59 -7.00
C GLU A 296 -15.47 -9.24 -8.27
N LEU A 297 -14.16 -9.52 -8.32
CA LEU A 297 -13.33 -9.21 -9.49
C LEU A 297 -13.72 -10.06 -10.70
N VAL A 298 -13.48 -9.53 -11.90
CA VAL A 298 -13.64 -10.31 -13.12
C VAL A 298 -12.41 -11.18 -13.36
N SER A 299 -12.59 -12.51 -13.33
CA SER A 299 -11.50 -13.45 -13.64
C SER A 299 -11.32 -13.61 -15.15
N VAL A 300 -10.14 -13.24 -15.67
CA VAL A 300 -9.83 -13.27 -17.10
C VAL A 300 -8.66 -14.21 -17.38
N HIS A 301 -8.93 -15.29 -18.12
CA HIS A 301 -7.90 -16.19 -18.62
C HIS A 301 -7.70 -15.98 -20.11
N CYS A 302 -6.50 -15.53 -20.52
CA CYS A 302 -6.21 -15.25 -21.93
C CYS A 302 -6.51 -16.45 -22.85
N GLY A 303 -6.07 -17.66 -22.49
CA GLY A 303 -6.31 -18.84 -23.33
C GLY A 303 -7.77 -19.32 -23.38
N THR A 304 -8.61 -18.93 -22.42
CA THR A 304 -10.06 -19.20 -22.49
C THR A 304 -10.71 -18.15 -23.37
N LEU A 305 -10.33 -16.89 -23.20
CA LEU A 305 -10.84 -15.77 -23.98
C LEU A 305 -10.61 -15.97 -25.49
N ILE A 306 -9.42 -16.42 -25.90
CA ILE A 306 -9.13 -16.78 -27.30
C ILE A 306 -10.13 -17.82 -27.83
N ARG A 307 -10.35 -18.92 -27.08
CA ARG A 307 -11.29 -19.97 -27.50
C ARG A 307 -12.72 -19.46 -27.58
N THR A 308 -13.14 -18.65 -26.61
CA THR A 308 -14.46 -18.05 -26.59
C THR A 308 -14.67 -17.13 -27.80
N GLU A 309 -13.67 -16.34 -28.19
CA GLU A 309 -13.76 -15.48 -29.37
C GLU A 309 -13.79 -16.26 -30.69
N VAL A 310 -13.00 -17.35 -30.80
CA VAL A 310 -13.05 -18.28 -31.93
C VAL A 310 -14.44 -18.91 -32.05
N LEU A 311 -15.01 -19.40 -30.94
CA LEU A 311 -16.34 -20.01 -30.92
C LEU A 311 -17.46 -19.02 -31.27
N LYS A 312 -17.35 -17.76 -30.85
CA LYS A 312 -18.29 -16.70 -31.23
C LYS A 312 -18.21 -16.32 -32.71
N GLY A 313 -17.16 -16.73 -33.42
CA GLY A 313 -16.95 -16.37 -34.83
C GLY A 313 -16.71 -14.87 -35.05
N SER A 314 -16.20 -14.16 -34.04
CA SER A 314 -15.94 -12.71 -34.14
C SER A 314 -14.88 -12.41 -35.22
N LYS A 315 -14.76 -11.15 -35.68
CA LYS A 315 -13.74 -10.80 -36.68
C LYS A 315 -12.32 -11.16 -36.20
N LEU A 316 -12.04 -10.97 -34.91
CA LEU A 316 -10.79 -11.41 -34.29
C LEU A 316 -10.75 -12.93 -34.13
N GLY A 317 -11.85 -13.56 -33.68
CA GLY A 317 -11.95 -15.00 -33.54
C GLY A 317 -11.64 -15.77 -34.82
N ARG A 318 -12.19 -15.33 -35.96
CA ARG A 318 -11.89 -15.95 -37.28
C ARG A 318 -10.41 -15.84 -37.64
N ALA A 319 -9.79 -14.68 -37.39
CA ALA A 319 -8.37 -14.49 -37.63
C ALA A 319 -7.50 -15.31 -36.66
N MET A 320 -7.95 -15.56 -35.43
CA MET A 320 -7.27 -16.43 -34.47
C MET A 320 -7.51 -17.93 -34.73
N SER A 321 -8.59 -18.29 -35.43
CA SER A 321 -8.96 -19.68 -35.73
C SER A 321 -7.86 -20.39 -36.50
N THR A 322 -7.28 -19.74 -37.50
CA THR A 322 -6.19 -20.28 -38.34
C THR A 322 -4.99 -20.71 -37.50
N TYR A 323 -4.55 -19.87 -36.55
CA TYR A 323 -3.45 -20.20 -35.64
C TYR A 323 -3.83 -21.28 -34.64
N THR A 324 -5.06 -21.24 -34.12
CA THR A 324 -5.54 -22.19 -33.11
C THR A 324 -5.68 -23.59 -33.68
N GLU A 325 -6.21 -23.71 -34.90
CA GLU A 325 -6.33 -24.96 -35.67
C GLU A 325 -4.96 -25.50 -36.07
N ALA A 326 -4.06 -24.63 -36.53
CA ALA A 326 -2.67 -24.97 -36.83
C ALA A 326 -1.80 -25.26 -35.60
N ARG A 327 -2.35 -25.13 -34.38
CA ARG A 327 -1.63 -25.30 -33.09
C ARG A 327 -0.42 -24.37 -32.92
N LEU A 328 -0.43 -23.22 -33.59
CA LEU A 328 0.59 -22.19 -33.49
C LEU A 328 0.23 -21.16 -32.40
N PRO A 329 1.22 -20.48 -31.79
CA PRO A 329 0.94 -19.37 -30.90
C PRO A 329 0.24 -18.24 -31.67
N VAL A 330 -0.82 -17.67 -31.08
CA VAL A 330 -1.51 -16.52 -31.65
C VAL A 330 -0.60 -15.28 -31.52
N PRO A 331 -0.47 -14.44 -32.57
CA PRO A 331 0.36 -13.24 -32.52
C PRO A 331 -0.03 -12.27 -31.39
N ASP A 332 0.97 -11.73 -30.69
CA ASP A 332 0.77 -10.86 -29.53
C ASP A 332 -0.11 -9.62 -29.79
N PRO A 333 0.02 -8.89 -30.92
CA PRO A 333 -0.86 -7.76 -31.21
C PRO A 333 -2.35 -8.11 -31.27
N MET A 334 -2.67 -9.34 -31.72
CA MET A 334 -4.06 -9.80 -31.75
C MET A 334 -4.56 -10.13 -30.35
N VAL A 335 -3.71 -10.74 -29.51
CA VAL A 335 -4.02 -11.07 -28.12
C VAL A 335 -4.27 -9.80 -27.31
N ILE A 336 -3.42 -8.78 -27.46
CA ILE A 336 -3.56 -7.49 -26.79
C ILE A 336 -4.86 -6.79 -27.20
N LYS A 337 -5.19 -6.78 -28.49
CA LYS A 337 -6.45 -6.19 -28.97
C LYS A 337 -7.67 -6.88 -28.37
N MET A 338 -7.65 -8.21 -28.27
CA MET A 338 -8.71 -8.98 -27.61
C MET A 338 -8.79 -8.68 -26.11
N LEU A 339 -7.65 -8.63 -25.41
CA LEU A 339 -7.59 -8.28 -24.00
C LEU A 339 -8.12 -6.86 -23.75
N LYS A 340 -7.74 -5.88 -24.60
CA LYS A 340 -8.23 -4.49 -24.50
C LYS A 340 -9.75 -4.43 -24.58
N LEU A 341 -10.36 -5.15 -25.51
CA LEU A 341 -11.82 -5.23 -25.61
C LEU A 341 -12.45 -5.79 -24.33
N ARG A 342 -11.92 -6.90 -23.78
CA ARG A 342 -12.51 -7.53 -22.59
C ARG A 342 -12.30 -6.73 -21.30
N LEU A 343 -11.09 -6.21 -21.09
CA LEU A 343 -10.69 -5.57 -19.83
C LEU A 343 -11.23 -4.14 -19.68
N THR A 344 -11.73 -3.54 -20.77
CA THR A 344 -12.37 -2.22 -20.75
C THR A 344 -13.91 -2.27 -20.68
N GLU A 345 -14.48 -3.46 -20.49
CA GLU A 345 -15.93 -3.61 -20.24
C GLU A 345 -16.33 -3.04 -18.86
N VAL A 346 -17.62 -2.74 -18.70
CA VAL A 346 -18.17 -1.95 -17.57
C VAL A 346 -17.96 -2.61 -16.20
N ASP A 347 -18.51 -3.80 -15.95
CA ASP A 347 -17.58 -4.92 -15.90
C ASP A 347 -16.32 -4.86 -15.02
N CYS A 348 -15.23 -5.20 -15.72
CA CYS A 348 -13.83 -5.06 -15.35
C CYS A 348 -13.46 -3.66 -14.85
N THR A 349 -14.10 -2.61 -15.37
CA THR A 349 -13.76 -1.23 -15.00
C THR A 349 -14.21 -0.92 -13.57
N LEU A 350 -15.42 -1.32 -13.22
CA LEU A 350 -16.04 -1.01 -11.93
C LEU A 350 -15.65 -1.99 -10.84
N LYS A 351 -15.55 -3.27 -11.18
CA LYS A 351 -15.21 -4.30 -10.20
C LYS A 351 -13.71 -4.56 -10.15
N GLY A 352 -12.96 -4.24 -11.20
CA GLY A 352 -11.59 -4.69 -11.38
C GLY A 352 -11.52 -6.07 -12.04
N TRP A 353 -10.30 -6.54 -12.25
CA TRP A 353 -10.04 -7.80 -12.95
C TRP A 353 -8.80 -8.52 -12.42
N VAL A 354 -8.79 -9.84 -12.57
CA VAL A 354 -7.64 -10.71 -12.32
C VAL A 354 -7.28 -11.42 -13.62
N LEU A 355 -6.19 -11.00 -14.24
CA LEU A 355 -5.65 -11.59 -15.45
C LEU A 355 -4.64 -12.69 -15.11
N TYR A 356 -4.79 -13.84 -15.77
CA TYR A 356 -3.80 -14.91 -15.68
C TYR A 356 -3.59 -15.62 -17.01
N GLY A 357 -2.39 -16.17 -17.18
CA GLY A 357 -1.96 -16.84 -18.41
C GLY A 357 -1.34 -15.91 -19.46
N PHE A 358 -1.29 -14.61 -19.18
CA PHE A 358 -0.64 -13.52 -19.92
C PHE A 358 -0.25 -12.43 -18.89
N PRO A 359 0.88 -11.70 -19.04
CA PRO A 359 1.96 -11.91 -20.01
C PRO A 359 2.85 -13.12 -19.66
N ARG A 360 3.64 -13.58 -20.63
CA ARG A 360 4.63 -14.66 -20.46
C ARG A 360 6.07 -14.26 -20.79
N SER A 361 6.26 -13.10 -21.40
CA SER A 361 7.55 -12.48 -21.69
C SER A 361 7.49 -11.00 -21.33
N TRP A 362 8.65 -10.37 -21.18
CA TRP A 362 8.73 -8.93 -20.92
C TRP A 362 8.13 -8.10 -22.07
N ILE A 363 8.30 -8.55 -23.33
CA ILE A 363 7.69 -7.90 -24.51
C ILE A 363 6.15 -7.87 -24.38
N GLN A 364 5.55 -8.97 -23.91
CA GLN A 364 4.10 -9.02 -23.69
C GLN A 364 3.66 -8.12 -22.53
N ALA A 365 4.51 -7.92 -21.52
CA ALA A 365 4.25 -7.00 -20.42
C ALA A 365 4.27 -5.55 -20.92
N GLU A 366 5.28 -5.18 -21.70
CA GLU A 366 5.39 -3.86 -22.34
C GLU A 366 4.21 -3.56 -23.28
N LEU A 367 3.77 -4.56 -24.06
CA LEU A 367 2.57 -4.44 -24.90
C LEU A 367 1.28 -4.24 -24.10
N LEU A 368 1.21 -4.76 -22.87
CA LEU A 368 0.06 -4.61 -22.00
C LEU A 368 0.03 -3.20 -21.39
N ASP A 369 1.19 -2.68 -21.00
CA ASP A 369 1.35 -1.34 -20.46
C ASP A 369 1.07 -0.27 -21.54
N SER A 370 1.64 -0.43 -22.74
CA SER A 370 1.39 0.46 -23.89
C SER A 370 -0.06 0.43 -24.40
N ALA A 371 -0.84 -0.59 -24.04
CA ALA A 371 -2.25 -0.70 -24.38
C ALA A 371 -3.19 -0.03 -23.36
N ASP A 372 -2.66 0.69 -22.36
CA ASP A 372 -3.38 1.27 -21.22
C ASP A 372 -4.01 0.21 -20.27
N LEU A 373 -3.50 -1.02 -20.31
CA LEU A 373 -4.00 -2.14 -19.52
C LEU A 373 -3.12 -2.45 -18.31
N GLU A 374 -2.24 -1.51 -17.95
CA GLU A 374 -1.24 -1.65 -16.91
C GLU A 374 -1.85 -2.18 -15.58
N PRO A 375 -1.29 -3.28 -15.02
CA PRO A 375 -1.77 -3.84 -13.78
C PRO A 375 -1.28 -3.03 -12.58
N ASN A 376 -2.15 -2.86 -11.58
CA ASN A 376 -1.77 -2.26 -10.30
C ASN A 376 -1.30 -3.32 -9.30
N ARG A 377 -1.46 -4.62 -9.55
CA ARG A 377 -0.89 -5.68 -8.71
C ARG A 377 -0.30 -6.77 -9.57
N ILE A 378 0.99 -7.04 -9.42
CA ILE A 378 1.66 -8.16 -10.09
C ILE A 378 2.09 -9.15 -9.02
N ILE A 379 1.54 -10.37 -9.08
CA ILE A 379 1.79 -11.40 -8.07
C ILE A 379 2.37 -12.63 -8.74
N VAL A 380 3.56 -13.04 -8.33
CA VAL A 380 4.20 -14.28 -8.80
C VAL A 380 3.96 -15.38 -7.77
N LEU A 381 3.30 -16.45 -8.20
CA LEU A 381 3.17 -17.67 -7.43
C LEU A 381 4.39 -18.56 -7.68
N ASN A 382 5.31 -18.57 -6.73
CA ASN A 382 6.55 -19.34 -6.79
C ASN A 382 6.31 -20.74 -6.22
N ILE A 383 6.68 -21.75 -7.03
CA ILE A 383 6.81 -23.14 -6.61
C ILE A 383 8.06 -23.74 -7.26
N PRO A 384 8.68 -24.76 -6.65
CA PRO A 384 9.73 -25.54 -7.30
C PRO A 384 9.27 -26.14 -8.63
N HIS A 385 10.19 -26.27 -9.58
CA HIS A 385 9.90 -26.83 -10.91
C HIS A 385 9.42 -28.29 -10.82
N SER A 386 9.99 -29.08 -9.92
CA SER A 386 9.58 -30.46 -9.62
C SER A 386 8.12 -30.51 -9.14
N GLU A 387 7.76 -29.68 -8.17
CA GLU A 387 6.40 -29.60 -7.64
C GLU A 387 5.38 -29.16 -8.70
N ALA A 388 5.77 -28.22 -9.57
CA ALA A 388 4.93 -27.80 -10.69
C ALA A 388 4.61 -28.97 -11.63
N ALA A 389 5.61 -29.82 -11.91
CA ALA A 389 5.43 -31.02 -12.74
C ALA A 389 4.51 -32.04 -12.06
N VAL A 390 4.71 -32.33 -10.77
CA VAL A 390 3.86 -33.26 -9.99
C VAL A 390 2.41 -32.78 -9.96
N ARG A 391 2.18 -31.49 -9.73
CA ARG A 391 0.81 -30.91 -9.74
C ARG A 391 0.15 -30.99 -11.11
N LEU A 392 0.92 -30.98 -12.20
CA LEU A 392 0.40 -31.12 -13.55
C LEU A 392 0.05 -32.56 -13.89
N THR A 393 0.85 -33.54 -13.47
CA THR A 393 0.58 -34.98 -13.69
C THR A 393 -0.61 -35.48 -12.87
N GLY A 394 -0.80 -34.96 -11.66
CA GLY A 394 -1.94 -35.25 -10.78
C GLY A 394 -3.28 -34.64 -11.24
N ARG A 395 -3.30 -33.85 -12.32
CA ARG A 395 -4.49 -33.16 -12.81
C ARG A 395 -5.45 -34.11 -13.54
N ARG A 396 -6.74 -34.02 -13.23
CA ARG A 396 -7.84 -34.70 -13.92
C ARG A 396 -8.85 -33.69 -14.43
N VAL A 397 -9.53 -34.00 -15.52
CA VAL A 397 -10.58 -33.16 -16.11
C VAL A 397 -11.82 -34.02 -16.33
N ASP A 398 -12.96 -33.52 -15.86
CA ASP A 398 -14.25 -34.08 -16.21
C ASP A 398 -14.62 -33.61 -17.63
N ALA A 399 -14.80 -34.56 -18.55
CA ALA A 399 -15.13 -34.31 -19.95
C ALA A 399 -16.53 -33.70 -20.14
N VAL A 400 -17.44 -33.90 -19.18
CA VAL A 400 -18.82 -33.40 -19.24
C VAL A 400 -18.91 -31.98 -18.69
N THR A 401 -18.41 -31.77 -17.47
CA THR A 401 -18.50 -30.47 -16.79
C THR A 401 -17.35 -29.52 -17.14
N GLY A 402 -16.24 -30.05 -17.66
CA GLY A 402 -14.99 -29.30 -17.84
C GLY A 402 -14.28 -28.95 -16.53
N GLU A 403 -14.79 -29.42 -15.39
CA GLU A 403 -14.21 -29.15 -14.09
C GLU A 403 -12.87 -29.86 -13.94
N THR A 404 -11.94 -29.21 -13.24
CA THR A 404 -10.60 -29.74 -13.03
C THR A 404 -10.46 -30.22 -11.58
N TYR A 405 -9.99 -31.45 -11.43
CA TYR A 405 -9.68 -32.10 -10.16
C TYR A 405 -8.18 -32.35 -10.04
N HIS A 406 -7.71 -32.52 -8.81
CA HIS A 406 -6.34 -32.94 -8.51
C HIS A 406 -6.39 -34.07 -7.49
N LEU A 407 -5.70 -35.18 -7.78
CA LEU A 407 -5.77 -36.41 -6.96
C LEU A 407 -5.61 -36.14 -5.46
N CYS A 408 -4.67 -35.28 -5.07
CA CYS A 408 -4.37 -35.02 -3.66
C CYS A 408 -5.04 -33.78 -3.05
N HIS A 409 -5.29 -32.72 -3.83
CA HIS A 409 -5.66 -31.40 -3.28
C HIS A 409 -7.13 -31.04 -3.50
N LYS A 410 -7.75 -31.63 -4.51
CA LYS A 410 -9.17 -31.50 -4.82
C LYS A 410 -9.60 -32.79 -5.51
N PRO A 411 -9.68 -33.91 -4.75
CA PRO A 411 -10.06 -35.18 -5.34
C PRO A 411 -11.47 -35.05 -5.95
N PRO A 412 -11.73 -35.74 -7.05
CA PRO A 412 -13.08 -35.85 -7.58
C PRO A 412 -14.01 -36.54 -6.56
N PRO A 413 -15.32 -36.25 -6.60
CA PRO A 413 -16.32 -36.94 -5.77
C PRO A 413 -16.25 -38.47 -5.90
N GLU A 414 -16.65 -39.17 -4.85
CA GLU A 414 -16.72 -40.64 -4.84
C GLU A 414 -17.60 -41.17 -6.00
N GLY A 415 -17.17 -42.28 -6.62
CA GLY A 415 -17.81 -42.88 -7.79
C GLY A 415 -17.53 -42.17 -9.13
N LEU A 416 -16.98 -40.94 -9.12
CA LEU A 416 -16.62 -40.22 -10.35
C LEU A 416 -15.27 -40.69 -10.92
N MET A 417 -14.37 -41.19 -10.06
CA MET A 417 -13.09 -41.81 -10.46
C MET A 417 -13.28 -43.11 -11.24
N ASP A 418 -14.32 -43.88 -10.92
CA ASP A 418 -14.61 -45.18 -11.51
C ASP A 418 -15.23 -45.06 -12.91
N GLN A 419 -15.42 -43.83 -13.41
CA GLN A 419 -15.96 -43.50 -14.72
C GLN A 419 -14.85 -42.93 -15.64
N PRO A 420 -13.96 -43.76 -16.22
CA PRO A 420 -12.83 -43.29 -17.02
C PRO A 420 -13.24 -42.57 -18.32
N LYS A 421 -14.48 -42.78 -18.79
CA LYS A 421 -15.06 -42.03 -19.92
C LYS A 421 -15.43 -40.58 -19.54
N ARG A 422 -15.59 -40.30 -18.25
CA ARG A 422 -15.98 -39.00 -17.71
C ARG A 422 -14.80 -38.26 -17.11
N ILE A 423 -14.04 -38.90 -16.22
CA ILE A 423 -12.81 -38.34 -15.67
C ILE A 423 -11.59 -38.90 -16.42
N GLY A 424 -10.87 -38.01 -17.08
CA GLY A 424 -9.68 -38.35 -17.85
C GLY A 424 -8.47 -37.50 -17.50
N ILE A 425 -7.30 -38.01 -17.88
CA ILE A 425 -6.10 -37.17 -18.00
C ILE A 425 -6.34 -36.22 -19.16
N ARG A 426 -6.07 -34.93 -18.95
CA ARG A 426 -6.24 -33.94 -20.01
C ARG A 426 -5.32 -34.29 -21.19
N PRO A 427 -5.79 -34.16 -22.44
CA PRO A 427 -4.88 -34.13 -23.58
C PRO A 427 -3.80 -33.07 -23.34
N ARG A 428 -2.53 -33.38 -23.58
CA ARG A 428 -1.35 -32.53 -23.28
C ARG A 428 -0.75 -32.61 -21.87
N THR A 429 -0.72 -33.80 -21.29
CA THR A 429 -0.16 -34.08 -19.94
C THR A 429 0.94 -35.14 -19.99
N SER A 430 1.55 -35.38 -21.16
CA SER A 430 2.77 -36.19 -21.26
C SER A 430 3.95 -35.44 -20.65
N ASP A 431 4.95 -36.16 -20.13
CA ASP A 431 6.10 -35.57 -19.45
C ASP A 431 6.87 -34.59 -20.33
N CYS A 432 7.05 -34.93 -21.62
CA CYS A 432 7.69 -34.07 -22.61
C CYS A 432 6.93 -32.73 -22.79
N GLU A 433 5.61 -32.76 -22.86
CA GLU A 433 4.80 -31.55 -23.01
C GLU A 433 4.74 -30.71 -21.73
N ILE A 434 4.74 -31.36 -20.57
CA ILE A 434 4.83 -30.68 -19.26
C ILE A 434 6.17 -29.96 -19.15
N SER A 435 7.27 -30.66 -19.44
CA SER A 435 8.62 -30.08 -19.44
C SER A 435 8.73 -28.89 -20.40
N THR A 436 8.18 -29.01 -21.62
CA THR A 436 8.15 -27.90 -22.60
C THR A 436 7.31 -26.72 -22.12
N LYS A 437 6.24 -26.93 -21.34
CA LYS A 437 5.43 -25.82 -20.77
C LYS A 437 6.15 -25.11 -19.63
N LEU A 438 6.86 -25.86 -18.78
CA LEU A 438 7.57 -25.30 -17.64
C LEU A 438 8.82 -24.52 -18.09
N SER A 439 9.61 -25.10 -19.00
CA SER A 439 10.80 -24.46 -19.58
C SER A 439 10.51 -23.12 -20.28
N ARG A 440 9.39 -23.00 -20.99
CA ARG A 440 9.00 -21.73 -21.64
C ARG A 440 8.87 -20.56 -20.67
N PHE A 441 8.27 -20.79 -19.49
CA PHE A 441 8.19 -19.74 -18.48
C PHE A 441 9.55 -19.53 -17.82
N ALA A 442 10.27 -20.62 -17.49
CA ALA A 442 11.60 -20.52 -16.88
C ALA A 442 12.57 -19.65 -17.70
N ALA A 443 12.57 -19.81 -19.03
CA ALA A 443 13.46 -19.07 -19.93
C ALA A 443 13.22 -17.55 -19.98
N GLN A 444 12.00 -17.10 -19.64
CA GLN A 444 11.60 -15.68 -19.72
C GLN A 444 11.32 -15.09 -18.33
N ARG A 445 11.33 -15.93 -17.29
CA ARG A 445 10.93 -15.54 -15.94
C ARG A 445 11.80 -14.41 -15.40
N ASP A 446 13.11 -14.56 -15.52
CA ASP A 446 14.03 -13.64 -14.86
C ASP A 446 14.00 -12.25 -15.52
N GLU A 447 13.89 -12.19 -16.85
CA GLU A 447 13.67 -10.93 -17.59
C GLU A 447 12.33 -10.29 -17.24
N LEU A 448 11.25 -11.08 -17.17
CA LEU A 448 9.92 -10.60 -16.79
C LEU A 448 9.88 -10.09 -15.34
N MET A 449 10.57 -10.75 -14.42
CA MET A 449 10.69 -10.32 -13.03
C MET A 449 11.50 -9.02 -12.95
N LYS A 450 12.58 -8.91 -13.72
CA LYS A 450 13.40 -7.68 -13.80
C LYS A 450 12.58 -6.51 -14.36
N PHE A 451 11.76 -6.74 -15.39
CA PHE A 451 10.88 -5.72 -15.97
C PHE A 451 9.91 -5.12 -14.93
N TYR A 452 9.25 -5.97 -14.14
CA TYR A 452 8.31 -5.49 -13.13
C TYR A 452 8.97 -4.96 -11.85
N GLY A 453 10.20 -5.37 -11.54
CA GLY A 453 11.00 -4.81 -10.45
C GLY A 453 10.28 -4.73 -9.10
N SER A 454 10.24 -3.53 -8.51
CA SER A 454 9.63 -3.25 -7.20
C SER A 454 8.10 -3.41 -7.18
N ARG A 455 7.42 -3.46 -8.33
CA ARG A 455 5.96 -3.61 -8.42
C ARG A 455 5.49 -5.05 -8.22
N LEU A 456 6.42 -5.99 -8.22
CA LEU A 456 6.16 -7.42 -8.19
C LEU A 456 6.17 -7.95 -6.75
N SER A 457 5.10 -8.66 -6.38
CA SER A 457 5.00 -9.37 -5.11
C SER A 457 5.21 -10.86 -5.33
N GLN A 458 6.17 -11.45 -4.60
CA GLN A 458 6.42 -12.88 -4.66
C GLN A 458 5.67 -13.60 -3.53
N VAL A 459 4.96 -14.67 -3.88
CA VAL A 459 4.22 -15.51 -2.92
C VAL A 459 4.70 -16.93 -3.05
N ASN A 460 5.07 -17.56 -1.93
CA ASN A 460 5.35 -18.98 -1.89
C ASN A 460 4.03 -19.75 -2.03
N ALA A 461 3.84 -20.40 -3.18
CA ALA A 461 2.65 -21.19 -3.50
C ALA A 461 2.85 -22.70 -3.22
N ASP A 462 3.93 -23.06 -2.52
CA ASP A 462 4.21 -24.40 -2.01
C ASP A 462 3.69 -24.61 -0.58
N ARG A 463 2.46 -24.12 -0.35
CA ARG A 463 1.72 -24.24 0.90
C ARG A 463 0.27 -24.61 0.62
N ASP A 464 -0.50 -24.85 1.66
CA ASP A 464 -1.94 -25.07 1.56
C ASP A 464 -2.66 -23.87 0.93
N ILE A 465 -3.78 -24.16 0.25
CA ILE A 465 -4.55 -23.16 -0.52
C ILE A 465 -4.96 -21.94 0.33
N PRO A 466 -5.50 -22.11 1.56
CA PRO A 466 -5.82 -20.98 2.45
C PRO A 466 -4.61 -20.07 2.73
N THR A 467 -3.47 -20.63 3.16
CA THR A 467 -2.27 -19.83 3.48
C THR A 467 -1.73 -19.07 2.27
N VAL A 468 -1.75 -19.72 1.09
CA VAL A 468 -1.36 -19.04 -0.17
C VAL A 468 -2.34 -17.90 -0.48
N PHE A 469 -3.64 -18.11 -0.29
CA PHE A 469 -4.65 -17.10 -0.54
C PHE A 469 -4.50 -15.89 0.38
N GLU A 470 -4.25 -16.09 1.67
CA GLU A 470 -3.97 -15.00 2.63
C GLU A 470 -2.75 -14.18 2.20
N SER A 471 -1.69 -14.85 1.72
CA SER A 471 -0.49 -14.18 1.22
C SER A 471 -0.76 -13.35 -0.04
N VAL A 472 -1.60 -13.86 -0.95
CA VAL A 472 -2.05 -13.14 -2.15
C VAL A 472 -2.94 -11.95 -1.79
N GLU A 473 -3.85 -12.12 -0.83
CA GLU A 473 -4.70 -11.06 -0.29
C GLU A 473 -3.88 -9.96 0.37
N ALA A 474 -2.85 -10.31 1.14
CA ALA A 474 -1.91 -9.36 1.70
C ALA A 474 -1.20 -8.55 0.60
N ALA A 475 -0.84 -9.16 -0.53
CA ALA A 475 -0.24 -8.46 -1.66
C ALA A 475 -1.22 -7.49 -2.36
N ILE A 476 -2.52 -7.80 -2.39
CA ILE A 476 -3.54 -6.91 -2.97
C ILE A 476 -3.83 -5.73 -2.04
N THR A 477 -3.92 -5.98 -0.74
CA THR A 477 -4.30 -4.98 0.28
C THR A 477 -3.15 -4.05 0.69
N LYS A 478 -1.89 -4.41 0.44
CA LYS A 478 -0.74 -3.53 0.62
C LYS A 478 -0.76 -2.38 -0.42
N PRO A 479 -0.42 -1.13 -0.03
CA PRO A 479 -0.26 -0.03 -0.98
C PRO A 479 0.93 -0.29 -1.92
N LEU A 480 0.84 0.19 -3.17
CA LEU A 480 1.97 0.09 -4.11
C LEU A 480 3.11 1.00 -3.65
N PRO A 481 4.38 0.61 -3.82
CA PRO A 481 5.50 1.54 -3.71
C PRO A 481 5.39 2.62 -4.79
N TYR A 482 5.79 3.86 -4.47
CA TYR A 482 5.97 4.91 -5.49
C TYR A 482 6.98 4.43 -6.55
N GLN A 483 6.69 4.72 -7.82
CA GLN A 483 7.77 4.84 -8.82
C GLN A 483 8.56 6.07 -8.40
N THR A 484 9.76 5.86 -7.86
CA THR A 484 10.75 6.92 -7.80
C THR A 484 11.23 7.07 -9.23
N ASP A 485 10.80 8.14 -9.90
CA ASP A 485 11.44 8.55 -11.14
C ASP A 485 12.91 8.81 -10.78
N SER A 486 13.80 8.04 -11.41
CA SER A 486 15.25 8.12 -11.28
C SER A 486 15.80 9.42 -11.83
#